data_AF-A0A0A3IX57-F1
#
_entry.id   AF-A0A0A3IX57-F1
#
_cell.length_a   1.000
_cell.length_b   1.000
_cell.length_c   1.000
_cell.angle_alpha   90.00
_cell.angle_beta   90.00
_cell.angle_gamma   90.00
#
_symmetry.space_group_name_H-M   'P 1'
#
loop_
_entity.id
_entity.type
_entity.pdbx_description
1 polymer ?
#
loop_
_entity_poly.entity_id
_entity_poly.type
_entity_poly.pdbx_seq_one_letter_code
_entity_poly.pdbx_strand_id
1 'polypeptide(L)'
;MDTREKVNDHILSYFQQKKIPYLIRGLKTGDYGCMIPANEELGIKRDIYLSSRIERKAHIDEITGNLQKDTKTAFENELIRSKDIPFTLIVEDQDGYGK
;
A
#
# COMPACT_ATOMS: atom_id res chain seq x y z
N MET A 1 -1.81 -1.85 -7.10
CA MET A 1 -1.02 -2.70 -6.20
C MET A 1 0.41 -2.71 -6.69
N ASP A 2 1.37 -2.48 -5.80
CA ASP A 2 2.79 -2.51 -6.10
C ASP A 2 3.22 -3.92 -6.53
N THR A 3 4.12 -4.00 -7.51
CA THR A 3 4.64 -5.26 -8.03
C THR A 3 5.50 -6.05 -7.03
N ARG A 4 5.99 -5.39 -5.97
CA ARG A 4 6.85 -5.98 -4.94
C ARG A 4 6.06 -6.55 -3.77
N GLU A 5 4.75 -6.27 -3.68
CA GLU A 5 3.89 -6.86 -2.66
C GLU A 5 3.70 -8.36 -2.94
N LYS A 6 4.18 -9.22 -2.03
CA LYS A 6 4.21 -10.69 -2.23
C LYS A 6 3.15 -11.44 -1.44
N VAL A 7 2.70 -10.91 -0.30
CA VAL A 7 1.75 -11.59 0.60
C VAL A 7 0.41 -10.87 0.55
N ASN A 8 -0.27 -10.96 -0.61
CA ASN A 8 -1.52 -10.24 -0.89
C ASN A 8 -2.65 -11.14 -1.41
N ASP A 9 -2.49 -12.46 -1.36
CA ASP A 9 -3.46 -13.41 -1.93
C ASP A 9 -4.86 -13.24 -1.36
N HIS A 10 -4.99 -12.96 -0.07
CA HIS A 10 -6.28 -12.70 0.58
C HIS A 10 -6.94 -11.42 0.07
N ILE A 11 -6.16 -10.38 -0.22
CA ILE A 11 -6.64 -9.11 -0.77
C ILE A 11 -7.07 -9.29 -2.23
N LEU A 12 -6.26 -10.00 -3.03
CA LEU A 12 -6.61 -10.30 -4.42
C LEU A 12 -7.85 -11.18 -4.51
N SER A 13 -7.96 -12.19 -3.65
CA SER A 13 -9.14 -13.06 -3.54
C SER A 13 -10.38 -12.23 -3.20
N TYR A 14 -10.26 -11.27 -2.28
CA TYR A 14 -11.35 -10.36 -1.94
C TYR A 14 -11.75 -9.46 -3.12
N PHE A 15 -10.79 -8.88 -3.83
CA PHE A 15 -11.07 -8.07 -5.02
C PHE A 15 -11.78 -8.88 -6.10
N GLN A 16 -11.35 -10.10 -6.36
CA GLN A 16 -11.99 -10.99 -7.32
C GLN A 16 -13.42 -11.35 -6.89
N GLN A 17 -13.60 -11.74 -5.62
CA GLN A 17 -14.92 -12.09 -5.06
C GLN A 17 -15.91 -10.91 -5.18
N LYS A 18 -15.45 -9.69 -4.91
CA LYS A 18 -16.27 -8.48 -4.96
C LYS A 18 -16.29 -7.80 -6.34
N LYS A 19 -15.61 -8.36 -7.33
CA LYS A 19 -15.44 -7.78 -8.67
C LYS A 19 -14.90 -6.34 -8.63
N ILE A 20 -14.00 -6.07 -7.69
CA ILE A 20 -13.32 -4.78 -7.56
C ILE A 20 -12.19 -4.75 -8.60
N PRO A 21 -12.19 -3.79 -9.54
CA PRO A 21 -11.13 -3.67 -10.51
C PRO A 21 -9.82 -3.27 -9.81
N TYR A 22 -8.74 -3.91 -10.20
CA TYR A 22 -7.40 -3.60 -9.70
C TYR A 22 -6.37 -3.69 -10.82
N LEU A 23 -5.22 -3.05 -10.59
CA LEU A 23 -4.07 -3.08 -11.47
C LEU A 23 -2.80 -3.35 -10.67
N ILE A 24 -1.87 -4.07 -11.30
CA ILE A 24 -0.53 -4.32 -10.77
C ILE A 24 0.42 -3.36 -11.48
N ARG A 25 1.13 -2.53 -10.72
CA ARG A 25 2.05 -1.51 -11.25
C ARG A 25 3.11 -1.19 -10.20
N GLY A 26 4.36 -1.06 -10.62
CA GLY A 26 5.43 -0.58 -9.73
C GLY A 26 5.13 0.84 -9.24
N LEU A 27 5.12 1.01 -7.92
CA LEU A 27 5.02 2.29 -7.23
C LEU A 27 6.40 2.67 -6.69
N LYS A 28 6.68 3.96 -6.58
CA LYS A 28 7.93 4.44 -5.94
C LYS A 28 7.87 4.34 -4.41
N THR A 29 6.66 4.47 -3.85
CA THR A 29 6.36 4.51 -2.41
C THR A 29 4.96 3.94 -2.18
N GLY A 30 4.76 3.18 -1.10
CA GLY A 30 3.51 2.51 -0.75
C GLY A 30 3.28 1.21 -1.53
N ASP A 31 2.44 0.34 -0.97
CA ASP A 31 2.04 -0.94 -1.56
C ASP A 31 0.74 -0.81 -2.36
N TYR A 32 -0.13 0.12 -1.96
CA TYR A 32 -1.39 0.38 -2.63
C TYR A 32 -1.58 1.86 -2.92
N GLY A 33 -2.17 2.12 -4.08
CA GLY A 33 -2.62 3.43 -4.53
C GLY A 33 -3.92 3.26 -5.28
N CYS A 34 -4.58 4.38 -5.55
CA CYS A 34 -5.85 4.41 -6.27
C CYS A 34 -5.72 5.25 -7.53
N MET A 35 -6.49 4.88 -8.55
CA MET A 35 -6.66 5.70 -9.74
C MET A 35 -8.13 5.77 -10.12
N ILE A 36 -8.50 6.90 -10.72
CA ILE A 36 -9.77 7.08 -11.38
C ILE A 36 -9.51 6.85 -12.87
N PRO A 37 -10.15 5.85 -13.51
CA PRO A 37 -9.97 5.60 -14.93
C PRO A 37 -10.52 6.75 -15.77
N ALA A 38 -9.96 6.93 -16.96
CA ALA A 38 -10.57 7.80 -17.96
C ALA A 38 -12.04 7.40 -18.21
N ASN A 39 -12.91 8.40 -18.33
CA ASN A 39 -14.32 8.23 -18.63
C ASN A 39 -14.81 9.49 -19.36
N GLU A 40 -14.98 9.38 -20.67
CA GLU A 40 -15.39 10.51 -21.52
C GLU A 40 -16.81 11.01 -21.21
N GLU A 41 -17.73 10.10 -20.86
CA GLU A 41 -19.11 10.45 -20.49
C GLU A 41 -19.16 11.36 -19.26
N LEU A 42 -18.23 11.16 -18.32
CA LEU A 42 -18.07 11.98 -17.12
C LEU A 42 -17.06 13.13 -17.30
N GLY A 43 -16.53 13.33 -18.51
CA GLY A 43 -15.56 14.38 -18.83
C GLY A 43 -14.13 14.13 -18.33
N ILE A 44 -13.82 12.91 -17.86
CA ILE A 44 -12.50 12.51 -17.37
C ILE A 44 -11.66 12.01 -18.56
N LYS A 45 -10.89 12.91 -19.17
CA LYS A 45 -10.15 12.65 -20.43
C LYS A 45 -8.95 11.72 -20.30
N ARG A 46 -8.51 11.40 -19.08
CA ARG A 46 -7.32 10.58 -18.83
C ARG A 46 -7.41 9.95 -17.45
N ASP A 47 -6.62 8.91 -17.26
CA ASP A 47 -6.40 8.31 -15.95
C ASP A 47 -5.84 9.33 -14.95
N ILE A 48 -6.48 9.42 -13.79
CA ILE A 48 -6.07 10.27 -12.68
C ILE A 48 -5.54 9.38 -11.57
N TYR A 49 -4.22 9.41 -11.37
CA TYR A 49 -3.57 8.71 -10.27
C TYR A 49 -3.59 9.60 -9.03
N LEU A 50 -4.17 9.10 -7.95
CA LEU A 50 -4.19 9.82 -6.68
C LEU A 50 -2.78 9.80 -6.07
N SER A 51 -2.42 10.87 -5.36
CA SER A 51 -1.14 10.96 -4.66
C SER A 51 -1.12 10.08 -3.41
N SER A 52 -2.28 9.82 -2.80
CA SER A 52 -2.40 9.04 -1.58
C SER A 52 -1.87 7.62 -1.72
N ARG A 53 -1.21 7.13 -0.66
CA ARG A 53 -0.63 5.78 -0.62
C ARG A 53 -1.02 5.07 0.67
N ILE A 54 -1.20 3.76 0.54
CA ILE A 54 -1.31 2.85 1.67
C ILE A 54 -0.05 1.99 1.68
N GLU A 55 0.58 1.93 2.84
CA GLU A 55 1.63 0.97 3.16
C GLU A 55 1.02 -0.11 4.05
N ARG A 56 1.24 -1.37 3.71
CA ARG A 56 0.72 -2.52 4.44
C ARG A 56 1.89 -3.25 5.08
N LYS A 57 1.78 -3.55 6.37
CA LYS A 57 2.67 -4.49 7.07
C LYS A 57 1.83 -5.66 7.54
N ALA A 58 2.27 -6.89 7.30
CA ALA A 58 1.51 -8.07 7.66
C ALA A 58 1.52 -8.29 9.18
N HIS A 59 2.59 -7.88 9.87
CA HIS A 59 2.72 -8.04 11.33
C HIS A 59 3.42 -6.83 11.95
N ILE A 60 3.19 -6.58 13.25
CA ILE A 60 3.91 -5.51 13.98
C ILE A 60 5.41 -5.77 14.05
N ASP A 61 5.79 -7.05 14.00
CA ASP A 61 7.17 -7.50 14.06
C ASP A 61 8.01 -7.00 12.86
N GLU A 62 7.39 -6.71 11.72
CA GLU A 62 8.08 -6.08 10.58
C GLU A 62 8.53 -4.64 10.90
N ILE A 63 7.71 -3.90 11.63
CA ILE A 63 8.04 -2.53 12.05
C ILE A 63 9.10 -2.59 13.14
N THR A 64 8.90 -3.42 14.18
CA THR A 64 9.86 -3.50 15.29
C THR A 64 11.21 -4.06 14.85
N GLY A 65 11.22 -5.04 13.94
CA GLY A 65 12.43 -5.59 13.33
C GLY A 65 13.20 -4.54 12.53
N ASN A 66 12.51 -3.65 11.83
CA ASN A 66 13.11 -2.53 11.09
C ASN A 66 13.46 -1.32 11.96
N LEU A 67 13.21 -1.36 13.28
CA LEU A 67 13.64 -0.33 14.24
C LEU A 67 14.87 -0.77 15.05
N GLN A 68 15.39 -1.98 14.82
CA GLN A 68 16.62 -2.46 15.44
C GLN A 68 17.84 -1.69 14.90
N LYS A 69 18.92 -1.64 15.69
CA LYS A 69 20.10 -0.77 15.43
C LYS A 69 20.66 -0.88 14.01
N ASP A 70 20.62 -2.06 13.41
CA ASP A 70 21.26 -2.35 12.12
C ASP A 70 20.31 -2.24 10.91
N THR A 71 19.00 -2.11 11.13
CA THR A 71 17.95 -2.08 10.08
C THR A 71 17.09 -0.81 10.11
N LYS A 72 17.32 0.08 11.09
CA LYS A 72 16.57 1.33 11.36
C LYS A 72 16.24 2.17 10.13
N THR A 73 17.14 2.18 9.15
CA THR A 73 17.04 3.07 7.99
C THR A 73 15.94 2.65 7.02
N ALA A 74 15.52 1.38 6.97
CA ALA A 74 14.54 0.92 5.99
C ALA A 74 13.17 1.58 6.20
N PHE A 75 12.64 1.49 7.42
CA PHE A 75 11.34 2.08 7.77
C PHE A 75 11.38 3.61 7.78
N GLU A 76 12.46 4.22 8.28
CA GLU A 76 12.63 5.68 8.22
C GLU A 76 12.66 6.19 6.78
N ASN A 77 13.35 5.50 5.87
CA ASN A 77 13.39 5.87 4.46
C ASN A 77 12.02 5.74 3.78
N GLU A 78 11.18 4.79 4.19
CA GLU A 78 9.79 4.69 3.73
C GLU A 78 9.00 5.94 4.13
N LEU A 79 9.08 6.35 5.40
CA LEU A 79 8.42 7.55 5.91
C LEU A 79 8.94 8.83 5.25
N ILE A 80 10.25 8.94 5.02
CA ILE A 80 10.85 10.10 4.33
C ILE A 80 10.34 10.19 2.89
N ARG A 81 10.22 9.07 2.18
CA ARG A 81 9.68 9.03 0.81
C ARG A 81 8.19 9.36 0.75
N SER A 82 7.44 9.19 1.83
CA SER A 82 6.01 9.47 1.89
C SER A 82 5.64 10.80 2.54
N LYS A 83 6.61 11.55 3.08
CA LYS A 83 6.39 12.77 3.86
C LYS A 83 5.52 13.85 3.18
N ASP A 84 5.55 13.92 1.84
CA ASP A 84 4.88 14.97 1.06
C ASP A 84 3.56 14.49 0.42
N ILE A 85 3.09 13.29 0.79
CA ILE A 85 1.84 12.72 0.26
C ILE A 85 0.94 12.22 1.39
N PRO A 86 -0.39 12.18 1.20
CA PRO A 86 -1.26 11.48 2.13
C PRO A 86 -0.85 10.01 2.23
N PHE A 87 -0.39 9.59 3.41
CA PHE A 87 0.18 8.26 3.62
C PHE A 87 -0.53 7.58 4.79
N THR A 88 -0.99 6.36 4.57
CA THR A 88 -1.67 5.55 5.58
C THR A 88 -0.90 4.25 5.77
N LEU A 89 -0.47 4.00 7.00
CA LEU A 89 0.12 2.73 7.40
C LEU A 89 -0.97 1.82 7.97
N ILE A 90 -1.11 0.62 7.44
CA ILE A 90 -2.02 -0.42 7.92
C ILE A 90 -1.19 -1.61 8.40
N VAL A 91 -1.45 -2.06 9.62
CA VAL A 91 -0.81 -3.24 10.21
C VAL A 91 -1.87 -4.32 10.39
N GLU A 92 -1.71 -5.44 9.69
CA GLU A 92 -2.68 -6.56 9.68
C GLU A 92 -2.26 -7.67 10.67
N ASP A 93 -1.90 -7.30 11.90
CA ASP A 93 -1.47 -8.28 12.88
C ASP A 93 -2.68 -8.96 13.55
N GLN A 94 -2.92 -10.23 13.22
CA GLN A 94 -4.01 -11.03 13.76
C GLN A 94 -3.94 -11.15 15.29
N ASP A 95 -2.73 -11.16 15.86
CA ASP A 95 -2.48 -11.27 17.30
C ASP A 95 -2.03 -9.93 17.91
N GLY A 96 -2.16 -8.82 17.18
CA GLY A 96 -1.58 -7.52 17.56
C GLY A 96 -2.07 -6.96 18.89
N TYR A 97 -3.24 -7.40 19.38
CA TYR A 97 -3.80 -7.01 20.69
C TYR A 97 -3.70 -8.13 21.75
N GLY A 98 -3.12 -9.27 21.41
CA GLY A 98 -3.06 -10.47 22.26
C GLY A 98 -1.77 -10.64 23.07
N LYS A 99 -0.87 -9.64 23.03
CA LYS A 99 0.39 -9.64 23.81
C LYS A 99 0.21 -8.96 25.17
#